data_AF-A0A1E7F1F6-F1
#
_entry.id   AF-A0A1E7F1F6-F1
#
_cell.length_a   1.000
_cell.length_b   1.000
_cell.length_c   1.000
_cell.angle_alpha   90.00
_cell.angle_beta   90.00
_cell.angle_gamma   90.00
#
_symmetry.space_group_name_H-M   'P 1'
#
loop_
_entity.id
_entity.type
_entity.pdbx_description
1 polymer ?
#
loop_
_entity_poly.entity_id
_entity_poly.type
_entity_poly.pdbx_seq_one_letter_code
_entity_poly.pdbx_strand_id
1 'polypeptide(L)'
;MKELGIKLPKPAGPRANYDLISYDDESRVMHVSGHLPFTVEDGKLMTGKITGNDEGSDVDYGYKAARCAALNIISTLSDRLHKLGGHDLDQIEKITKVFGIVQSDDDFKHQHLIMDGASDVFMEIFGDKVGYHARSAIGTNTLPLDVTVEIECIIKLKPLLRFNVGQNVECKVGPNSDDWEIGTITQLNYKEQDWENSAPYQIKLKDKMIFAPEDSNHIIREVSK
;
A
#
# COMPACT_ATOMS: atom_id res chain seq x y z
N MET A 1 2.00 -6.78 -10.20
CA MET A 1 3.23 -6.05 -10.64
C MET A 1 3.98 -6.72 -11.79
N LYS A 2 4.45 -7.98 -11.67
CA LYS A 2 5.18 -8.66 -12.78
C LYS A 2 4.37 -8.74 -14.08
N GLU A 3 3.09 -9.03 -13.98
CA GLU A 3 2.16 -9.09 -15.13
C GLU A 3 1.90 -7.72 -15.77
N LEU A 4 2.09 -6.63 -15.01
CA LEU A 4 1.95 -5.26 -15.49
C LEU A 4 3.26 -4.69 -16.06
N GLY A 5 4.36 -5.46 -16.02
CA GLY A 5 5.68 -4.99 -16.43
C GLY A 5 6.27 -3.89 -15.53
N ILE A 6 5.65 -3.61 -14.37
CA ILE A 6 6.08 -2.54 -13.46
C ILE A 6 7.33 -2.99 -12.70
N LYS A 7 8.38 -2.16 -12.77
CA LYS A 7 9.60 -2.30 -11.97
C LYS A 7 9.58 -1.23 -10.88
N LEU A 8 9.92 -1.64 -9.66
CA LEU A 8 10.11 -0.70 -8.57
C LEU A 8 11.54 -0.12 -8.63
N PRO A 9 11.71 1.18 -8.38
CA PRO A 9 13.04 1.76 -8.19
C PRO A 9 13.68 1.18 -6.93
N LYS A 10 14.98 1.44 -6.73
CA LYS A 10 15.61 1.15 -5.44
C LYS A 10 15.08 2.15 -4.39
N PRO A 11 14.67 1.73 -3.18
CA PRO A 11 14.26 2.67 -2.14
C PRO A 11 15.37 3.69 -1.88
N ALA A 12 15.03 4.98 -1.93
CA ALA A 12 15.94 6.05 -1.53
C ALA A 12 15.96 6.15 0.00
N GLY A 13 17.09 6.55 0.58
CA GLY A 13 17.18 6.86 2.02
C GLY A 13 16.64 8.26 2.36
N PRO A 14 16.41 8.56 3.65
CA PRO A 14 15.99 9.89 4.07
C PRO A 14 17.03 10.95 3.70
N ARG A 15 16.56 12.15 3.36
CA ARG A 15 17.43 13.26 2.92
C ARG A 15 17.89 14.18 4.05
N ALA A 16 17.38 13.95 5.26
CA ALA A 16 17.74 14.68 6.47
C ALA A 16 17.41 13.83 7.71
N ASN A 17 17.28 14.45 8.88
CA ASN A 17 17.04 13.78 10.17
C ASN A 17 15.55 13.42 10.36
N TYR A 18 15.01 12.56 9.49
CA TYR A 18 13.64 12.02 9.55
C TYR A 18 13.58 10.58 9.04
N ASP A 19 12.49 9.85 9.33
CA ASP A 19 12.23 8.51 8.77
C ASP A 19 11.29 8.61 7.55
N LEU A 20 11.46 7.71 6.58
CA LEU A 20 10.63 7.65 5.38
C LEU A 20 9.20 7.21 5.68
N ILE A 21 9.02 6.43 6.74
CA ILE A 21 7.71 5.97 7.21
C ILE A 21 7.69 6.00 8.75
N SER A 22 6.73 6.72 9.32
CA SER A 22 6.31 6.56 10.70
C SER A 22 5.16 5.57 10.77
N TYR A 23 5.22 4.61 11.68
CA TYR A 23 4.26 3.51 11.76
C TYR A 23 3.76 3.34 13.18
N ASP A 24 2.44 3.31 13.33
CA ASP A 24 1.75 3.02 14.58
C ASP A 24 1.18 1.59 14.54
N ASP A 25 1.72 0.73 15.42
CA ASP A 25 1.34 -0.67 15.52
C ASP A 25 -0.09 -0.89 16.01
N GLU A 26 -0.60 -0.02 16.89
CA GLU A 26 -1.93 -0.19 17.47
C GLU A 26 -3.01 0.15 16.44
N SER A 27 -2.89 1.32 15.80
CA SER A 27 -3.82 1.73 14.76
C SER A 27 -3.53 1.07 13.41
N ARG A 28 -2.39 0.39 13.23
CA ARG A 28 -1.92 -0.17 11.95
C ARG A 28 -1.86 0.87 10.82
N VAL A 29 -1.51 2.12 11.14
CA VAL A 29 -1.40 3.23 10.19
C VAL A 29 0.05 3.58 9.93
N MET A 30 0.41 3.73 8.66
CA MET A 30 1.69 4.26 8.21
C MET A 30 1.51 5.67 7.63
N HIS A 31 2.29 6.61 8.14
CA HIS A 31 2.49 7.93 7.56
C HIS A 31 3.78 7.91 6.75
N VAL A 32 3.64 8.03 5.43
CA VAL A 32 4.76 8.02 4.49
C VAL A 32 5.18 9.47 4.25
N SER A 33 6.46 9.77 4.50
CA SER A 33 7.04 11.10 4.24
C SER A 33 7.03 11.46 2.75
N GLY A 34 7.30 12.71 2.40
CA GLY A 34 7.41 13.16 1.02
C GLY A 34 8.39 12.33 0.18
N HIS A 35 7.92 11.80 -0.95
CA HIS A 35 8.70 11.03 -1.90
C HIS A 35 8.87 11.79 -3.20
N LEU A 36 10.08 11.69 -3.73
CA LEU A 36 10.54 12.43 -4.89
C LEU A 36 10.54 11.53 -6.16
N PRO A 37 10.43 12.12 -7.35
CA PRO A 37 10.28 11.39 -8.61
C PRO A 37 11.64 10.92 -9.15
N PHE A 38 12.21 9.89 -8.54
CA PHE A 38 13.37 9.20 -9.12
C PHE A 38 12.92 8.24 -10.22
N THR A 39 13.51 8.38 -11.40
CA THR A 39 13.28 7.49 -12.55
C THR A 39 13.69 6.06 -12.23
N VAL A 40 12.98 5.09 -12.82
CA VAL A 40 13.21 3.67 -12.54
C VAL A 40 14.45 3.16 -13.28
N GLU A 41 14.75 3.71 -14.45
CA GLU A 41 15.84 3.26 -15.33
C GLU A 41 17.22 3.64 -14.81
N ASP A 42 17.41 4.91 -14.43
CA ASP A 42 18.71 5.48 -14.10
C ASP A 42 18.77 6.21 -12.75
N GLY A 43 17.67 6.22 -11.98
CA GLY A 43 17.63 6.84 -10.65
C GLY A 43 17.85 8.35 -10.68
N LYS A 44 17.60 9.00 -11.83
CA LYS A 44 17.67 10.46 -11.95
C LYS A 44 16.42 11.10 -11.37
N LEU A 45 16.63 12.26 -10.78
CA LEU A 45 15.56 13.06 -10.23
C LEU A 45 14.87 13.84 -11.36
N MET A 46 13.54 13.76 -11.43
CA MET A 46 12.76 14.62 -12.32
C MET A 46 12.58 15.98 -11.65
N THR A 47 13.22 16.98 -12.24
CA THR A 47 13.27 18.35 -11.72
C THR A 47 12.63 19.34 -12.69
N GLY A 48 12.41 20.56 -12.21
CA GLY A 48 11.89 21.68 -12.97
C GLY A 48 10.44 21.99 -12.64
N LYS A 49 10.11 23.27 -12.82
CA LYS A 49 8.78 23.83 -12.62
C LYS A 49 7.88 23.56 -13.83
N ILE A 50 6.62 23.26 -13.57
CA ILE A 50 5.54 23.25 -14.57
C ILE A 50 5.14 24.70 -14.90
N THR A 51 5.40 25.10 -16.14
CA THR A 51 5.21 26.47 -16.66
C THR A 51 4.15 26.57 -17.76
N GLY A 52 3.78 25.43 -18.34
CA GLY A 52 2.83 25.36 -19.44
C GLY A 52 1.36 25.52 -19.04
N ASN A 53 0.54 25.78 -20.05
CA ASN A 53 -0.92 25.74 -19.91
C ASN A 53 -1.39 24.28 -19.84
N ASP A 54 -2.63 24.14 -19.40
CA ASP A 54 -3.49 22.96 -19.21
C ASP A 54 -3.44 21.82 -20.26
N GLU A 55 -2.78 22.01 -21.41
CA GLU A 55 -2.54 20.99 -22.44
C GLU A 55 -1.11 21.12 -22.99
N GLY A 56 -0.28 20.07 -22.87
CA GLY A 56 1.07 20.08 -23.45
C GLY A 56 2.06 19.09 -22.83
N SER A 57 3.33 19.19 -23.28
CA SER A 57 4.44 18.35 -22.82
C SER A 57 4.75 18.50 -21.32
N ASP A 58 4.42 19.63 -20.72
CA ASP A 58 4.66 19.90 -19.29
C ASP A 58 3.72 19.08 -18.40
N VAL A 59 2.43 18.98 -18.75
CA VAL A 59 1.46 18.15 -18.01
C VAL A 59 1.85 16.68 -18.10
N ASP A 60 2.23 16.20 -19.29
CA ASP A 60 2.72 14.83 -19.48
C ASP A 60 4.00 14.54 -18.68
N TYR A 61 4.94 15.48 -18.65
CA TYR A 61 6.15 15.36 -17.83
C TYR A 61 5.83 15.33 -16.33
N GLY A 62 4.96 16.23 -15.86
CA GLY A 62 4.51 16.24 -14.47
C GLY A 62 3.76 14.96 -14.09
N TYR A 63 2.87 14.48 -14.95
CA TYR A 63 2.17 13.20 -14.79
C TYR A 63 3.15 12.04 -14.64
N LYS A 64 4.18 11.97 -15.51
CA LYS A 64 5.25 10.98 -15.40
C LYS A 64 6.05 11.12 -14.11
N ALA A 65 6.34 12.35 -13.67
CA ALA A 65 7.00 12.59 -12.40
C ALA A 65 6.15 12.07 -11.22
N ALA A 66 4.83 12.32 -11.22
CA ALA A 66 3.92 11.80 -10.20
C ALA A 66 3.86 10.26 -10.20
N ARG A 67 3.86 9.62 -11.39
CA ARG A 67 4.00 8.16 -11.52
C ARG A 67 5.29 7.67 -10.87
N CYS A 68 6.42 8.30 -11.17
CA CYS A 68 7.71 7.94 -10.57
C CYS A 68 7.69 8.10 -9.05
N ALA A 69 7.18 9.21 -8.51
CA ALA A 69 7.08 9.42 -7.07
C ALA A 69 6.20 8.34 -6.39
N ALA A 70 5.07 7.96 -6.99
CA ALA A 70 4.23 6.87 -6.48
C ALA A 70 4.94 5.49 -6.50
N LEU A 71 5.71 5.19 -7.55
CA LEU A 71 6.52 3.96 -7.59
C LEU A 71 7.63 3.97 -6.52
N ASN A 72 8.22 5.13 -6.23
CA ASN A 72 9.17 5.28 -5.14
C ASN A 72 8.50 5.05 -3.77
N ILE A 73 7.28 5.56 -3.55
CA ILE A 73 6.48 5.27 -2.34
C ILE A 73 6.28 3.75 -2.19
N ILE A 74 5.85 3.07 -3.25
CA ILE A 74 5.58 1.62 -3.22
C ILE A 74 6.86 0.83 -2.93
N SER A 75 7.99 1.26 -3.50
CA SER A 75 9.29 0.67 -3.18
C SER A 75 9.62 0.79 -1.70
N THR A 76 9.43 1.97 -1.10
CA THR A 76 9.66 2.19 0.33
C THR A 76 8.69 1.38 1.20
N LEU A 77 7.41 1.28 0.80
CA LEU A 77 6.41 0.45 1.48
C LEU A 77 6.79 -1.03 1.46
N SER A 78 7.22 -1.54 0.31
CA SER A 78 7.67 -2.93 0.17
C SER A 78 8.84 -3.23 1.11
N ASP A 79 9.86 -2.37 1.13
CA ASP A 79 11.02 -2.52 2.02
C ASP A 79 10.62 -2.45 3.50
N ARG A 80 9.73 -1.52 3.87
CA ARG A 80 9.23 -1.40 5.24
C ARG A 80 8.43 -2.63 5.67
N LEU A 81 7.53 -3.13 4.82
CA LEU A 81 6.73 -4.33 5.13
C LEU A 81 7.60 -5.57 5.30
N HIS A 82 8.63 -5.74 4.45
CA HIS A 82 9.64 -6.78 4.62
C HIS A 82 10.35 -6.71 5.97
N LYS A 83 10.71 -5.50 6.43
CA LYS A 83 11.33 -5.30 7.75
C LYS A 83 10.39 -5.59 8.92
N LEU A 84 9.07 -5.46 8.73
CA LEU A 84 8.05 -5.81 9.73
C LEU A 84 7.70 -7.31 9.72
N GLY A 85 8.39 -8.13 8.94
CA GLY A 85 8.09 -9.56 8.80
C GLY A 85 6.88 -9.86 7.92
N GLY A 86 6.26 -8.83 7.32
CA GLY A 86 5.35 -9.01 6.21
C GLY A 86 6.13 -9.37 4.94
N HIS A 87 5.53 -10.10 4.01
CA HIS A 87 6.23 -10.50 2.78
C HIS A 87 5.67 -9.84 1.52
N ASP A 88 4.57 -9.11 1.63
CA ASP A 88 3.86 -8.60 0.47
C ASP A 88 3.11 -7.29 0.73
N LEU A 89 2.95 -6.50 -0.34
CA LEU A 89 2.09 -5.33 -0.44
C LEU A 89 0.61 -5.67 -0.17
N ASP A 90 0.23 -6.93 -0.25
CA ASP A 90 -1.10 -7.44 0.13
C ASP A 90 -1.49 -7.16 1.60
N GLN A 91 -0.54 -6.76 2.45
CA GLN A 91 -0.82 -6.28 3.80
C GLN A 91 -1.46 -4.90 3.84
N ILE A 92 -1.41 -4.15 2.73
CA ILE A 92 -2.05 -2.85 2.61
C ILE A 92 -3.56 -3.05 2.46
N GLU A 93 -4.31 -2.56 3.45
CA GLU A 93 -5.78 -2.57 3.43
C GLU A 93 -6.32 -1.41 2.61
N LYS A 94 -5.73 -0.21 2.78
CA LYS A 94 -6.22 1.00 2.13
C LYS A 94 -5.14 2.06 2.01
N ILE A 95 -5.04 2.69 0.85
CA ILE A 95 -4.43 4.01 0.72
C ILE A 95 -5.50 5.02 1.12
N THR A 96 -5.36 5.63 2.31
CA THR A 96 -6.43 6.44 2.88
C THR A 96 -6.40 7.88 2.36
N LYS A 97 -5.19 8.44 2.23
CA LYS A 97 -4.95 9.80 1.76
C LYS A 97 -3.68 9.86 0.93
N VAL A 98 -3.72 10.62 -0.16
CA VAL A 98 -2.55 11.08 -0.90
C VAL A 98 -2.54 12.61 -0.87
N PHE A 99 -1.38 13.19 -0.60
CA PHE A 99 -1.17 14.63 -0.71
C PHE A 99 -0.03 14.89 -1.70
N GLY A 100 -0.37 15.65 -2.74
CA GLY A 100 0.51 15.98 -3.84
C GLY A 100 0.83 17.46 -3.87
N ILE A 101 2.12 17.76 -3.97
CA ILE A 101 2.64 19.11 -4.09
C ILE A 101 3.35 19.18 -5.44
N VAL A 102 2.89 20.08 -6.30
CA VAL A 102 3.41 20.24 -7.66
C VAL A 102 4.14 21.57 -7.74
N GLN A 103 5.40 21.56 -8.16
CA GLN A 103 6.12 22.80 -8.44
C GLN A 103 5.59 23.38 -9.75
N SER A 104 4.78 24.44 -9.67
CA SER A 104 4.09 25.02 -10.82
C SER A 104 4.03 26.55 -10.76
N ASP A 105 3.82 27.19 -11.91
CA ASP A 105 3.54 28.63 -11.97
C ASP A 105 2.16 28.98 -11.38
N ASP A 106 2.02 30.25 -10.99
CA ASP A 106 0.85 30.79 -10.27
C ASP A 106 -0.46 30.62 -11.06
N ASP A 107 -0.38 30.67 -12.39
CA ASP A 107 -1.54 30.55 -13.28
C ASP A 107 -1.89 29.11 -13.65
N PHE A 108 -1.03 28.14 -13.30
CA PHE A 108 -1.31 26.72 -13.56
C PHE A 108 -2.36 26.20 -12.58
N LYS A 109 -3.45 25.61 -13.11
CA LYS A 109 -4.62 25.17 -12.32
C LYS A 109 -4.91 23.68 -12.46
N HIS A 110 -3.98 22.93 -13.03
CA HIS A 110 -4.17 21.54 -13.44
C HIS A 110 -3.27 20.55 -12.68
N GLN A 111 -2.92 20.87 -11.44
CA GLN A 111 -2.18 19.99 -10.55
C GLN A 111 -2.90 18.64 -10.34
N HIS A 112 -4.24 18.64 -10.44
CA HIS A 112 -5.03 17.43 -10.39
C HIS A 112 -4.69 16.44 -11.52
N LEU A 113 -4.47 16.93 -12.75
CA LEU A 113 -4.08 16.09 -13.90
C LEU A 113 -2.68 15.51 -13.72
N ILE A 114 -1.75 16.28 -13.16
CA ILE A 114 -0.41 15.76 -12.82
C ILE A 114 -0.51 14.66 -11.76
N MET A 115 -1.30 14.90 -10.71
CA MET A 115 -1.45 13.94 -9.62
C MET A 115 -2.22 12.68 -10.01
N ASP A 116 -2.94 12.67 -11.15
CA ASP A 116 -3.52 11.44 -11.70
C ASP A 116 -2.44 10.41 -12.00
N GLY A 117 -1.21 10.82 -12.33
CA GLY A 117 -0.10 9.88 -12.51
C GLY A 117 0.16 9.03 -11.26
N ALA A 118 0.16 9.64 -10.09
CA ALA A 118 0.31 8.89 -8.85
C ALA A 118 -0.91 8.02 -8.55
N SER A 119 -2.11 8.57 -8.79
CA SER A 119 -3.36 7.85 -8.51
C SER A 119 -3.51 6.62 -9.41
N ASP A 120 -3.15 6.72 -10.69
CA ASP A 120 -3.20 5.63 -11.65
C ASP A 120 -2.26 4.50 -11.25
N VAL A 121 -1.03 4.81 -10.83
CA VAL A 121 -0.09 3.79 -10.31
C VAL A 121 -0.67 3.03 -9.13
N PHE A 122 -1.32 3.75 -8.20
CA PHE A 122 -1.96 3.11 -7.05
C PHE A 122 -3.14 2.22 -7.46
N MET A 123 -3.97 2.64 -8.41
CA MET A 123 -5.08 1.84 -8.92
C MET A 123 -4.58 0.63 -9.73
N GLU A 124 -3.59 0.81 -10.60
CA GLU A 124 -2.97 -0.26 -11.40
C GLU A 124 -2.41 -1.38 -10.51
N ILE A 125 -1.76 -1.03 -9.40
CA ILE A 125 -1.07 -2.00 -8.54
C ILE A 125 -2.01 -2.61 -7.50
N PHE A 126 -2.88 -1.81 -6.88
CA PHE A 126 -3.68 -2.24 -5.73
C PHE A 126 -5.15 -2.50 -6.07
N GLY A 127 -5.60 -2.16 -7.28
CA GLY A 127 -7.00 -2.19 -7.69
C GLY A 127 -7.85 -1.14 -6.97
N ASP A 128 -9.09 -0.96 -7.43
CA ASP A 128 -9.97 0.13 -6.99
C ASP A 128 -10.17 0.18 -5.47
N LYS A 129 -10.36 -0.98 -4.82
CA LYS A 129 -10.70 -1.05 -3.40
C LYS A 129 -9.61 -0.49 -2.50
N VAL A 130 -8.37 -0.85 -2.77
CA VAL A 130 -7.22 -0.45 -1.96
C VAL A 130 -6.62 0.85 -2.51
N GLY A 131 -6.60 0.98 -3.84
CA GLY A 131 -5.97 2.05 -4.59
C GLY A 131 -6.74 3.36 -4.61
N TYR A 132 -8.09 3.39 -4.58
CA TYR A 132 -8.83 4.66 -4.46
C TYR A 132 -8.57 5.32 -3.11
N HIS A 133 -8.32 6.62 -3.11
CA HIS A 133 -7.92 7.38 -1.92
C HIS A 133 -8.53 8.78 -1.92
N ALA A 134 -8.67 9.36 -0.73
CA ALA A 134 -8.85 10.81 -0.64
C ALA A 134 -7.58 11.49 -1.18
N ARG A 135 -7.73 12.63 -1.86
CA ARG A 135 -6.58 13.34 -2.46
C ARG A 135 -6.65 14.84 -2.23
N SER A 136 -5.48 15.47 -2.12
CA SER A 136 -5.29 16.92 -2.27
C SER A 136 -4.12 17.12 -3.22
N ALA A 137 -4.27 18.02 -4.18
CA ALA A 137 -3.24 18.38 -5.16
C ALA A 137 -3.11 19.90 -5.16
N ILE A 138 -1.94 20.41 -4.81
CA ILE A 138 -1.68 21.86 -4.72
C ILE A 138 -0.46 22.26 -5.55
N GLY A 139 -0.44 23.52 -5.97
CA GLY A 139 0.73 24.15 -6.55
C GLY A 139 1.65 24.75 -5.48
N THR A 140 2.95 24.80 -5.75
CA THR A 140 3.95 25.54 -4.97
C THR A 140 4.97 26.18 -5.91
N ASN A 141 5.62 27.24 -5.44
CA ASN A 141 6.60 27.98 -6.24
C ASN A 141 7.94 27.23 -6.34
N THR A 142 8.26 26.39 -5.35
CA THR A 142 9.50 25.63 -5.27
C THR A 142 9.33 24.40 -4.39
N LEU A 143 10.08 23.35 -4.71
CA LEU A 143 10.27 22.16 -3.87
C LEU A 143 11.77 21.92 -3.60
N PRO A 144 12.11 21.19 -2.52
CA PRO A 144 13.49 20.79 -2.25
C PRO A 144 14.12 20.10 -3.45
N LEU A 145 15.39 20.43 -3.74
CA LEU A 145 16.13 19.87 -4.89
C LEU A 145 15.53 20.20 -6.28
N ASP A 146 14.63 21.19 -6.35
CA ASP A 146 13.94 21.61 -7.58
C ASP A 146 13.10 20.49 -8.21
N VAL A 147 12.58 19.56 -7.41
CA VAL A 147 11.75 18.46 -7.93
C VAL A 147 10.44 18.97 -8.53
N THR A 148 9.97 18.29 -9.57
CA THR A 148 8.70 18.65 -10.21
C THR A 148 7.50 18.38 -9.30
N VAL A 149 7.55 17.29 -8.54
CA VAL A 149 6.49 16.90 -7.60
C VAL A 149 7.08 16.30 -6.33
N GLU A 150 6.35 16.43 -5.22
CA GLU A 150 6.59 15.71 -3.99
C GLU A 150 5.26 15.12 -3.50
N ILE A 151 5.27 13.84 -3.12
CA ILE A 151 4.05 13.11 -2.77
C ILE A 151 4.22 12.41 -1.44
N GLU A 152 3.26 12.58 -0.55
CA GLU A 152 3.13 11.82 0.69
C GLU A 152 1.80 11.07 0.72
N CYS A 153 1.71 10.03 1.56
CA CYS A 153 0.48 9.28 1.72
C CYS A 153 0.31 8.68 3.12
N ILE A 154 -0.95 8.38 3.44
CA ILE A 154 -1.34 7.69 4.67
C ILE A 154 -1.92 6.34 4.29
N ILE A 155 -1.35 5.27 4.84
CA ILE A 155 -1.67 3.89 4.51
C ILE A 155 -2.23 3.19 5.74
N LYS A 156 -3.33 2.47 5.57
CA LYS A 156 -3.87 1.54 6.56
C LYS A 156 -3.44 0.13 6.20
N LEU A 157 -2.87 -0.59 7.16
CA LEU A 157 -2.58 -2.02 7.02
C LEU A 157 -3.71 -2.87 7.61
N LYS A 158 -3.86 -4.07 7.05
CA LYS A 158 -4.78 -5.10 7.56
C LYS A 158 -4.47 -5.42 9.02
N PRO A 159 -5.45 -5.82 9.86
CA PRO A 159 -5.21 -6.21 11.24
C PRO A 159 -4.13 -7.28 11.43
N LEU A 160 -3.50 -7.33 12.61
CA LEU A 160 -2.57 -8.41 12.93
C LEU A 160 -3.40 -9.65 13.23
N LEU A 161 -2.98 -10.78 12.67
CA LEU A 161 -3.58 -12.07 12.93
C LEU A 161 -2.94 -12.68 14.18
N ARG A 162 -3.75 -13.19 15.10
CA ARG A 162 -3.31 -13.79 16.38
C ARG A 162 -2.52 -15.08 16.22
N PHE A 163 -2.69 -15.78 15.11
CA PHE A 163 -2.12 -17.12 14.91
C PHE A 163 -1.24 -17.19 13.66
N ASN A 164 -0.29 -18.13 13.67
CA ASN A 164 0.70 -18.29 12.60
C ASN A 164 0.49 -19.58 11.81
N VAL A 165 1.02 -19.63 10.58
CA VAL A 165 1.08 -20.87 9.78
C VAL A 165 1.83 -21.96 10.57
N GLY A 166 1.27 -23.17 10.58
CA GLY A 166 1.77 -24.32 11.34
C GLY A 166 1.26 -24.40 12.78
N GLN A 167 0.60 -23.37 13.29
CA GLN A 167 0.01 -23.39 14.63
C GLN A 167 -1.27 -24.23 14.66
N ASN A 168 -1.43 -25.03 15.72
CA ASN A 168 -2.69 -25.72 15.99
C ASN A 168 -3.66 -24.79 16.70
N VAL A 169 -4.92 -24.85 16.27
CA VAL A 169 -6.03 -24.02 16.74
C VAL A 169 -7.30 -24.87 16.85
N GLU A 170 -8.22 -24.45 17.71
CA GLU A 170 -9.60 -24.92 17.68
C GLU A 170 -10.42 -23.99 16.79
N CYS A 171 -11.16 -24.55 15.84
CA CYS A 171 -12.02 -23.81 14.93
C CYS A 171 -13.47 -24.28 15.05
N LYS A 172 -14.40 -23.33 14.98
CA LYS A 172 -15.83 -23.61 14.98
C LYS A 172 -16.25 -24.19 13.63
N VAL A 173 -16.88 -25.37 13.64
CA VAL A 173 -17.26 -26.12 12.42
C VAL A 173 -18.76 -26.29 12.24
N GLY A 174 -19.56 -25.84 13.20
CA GLY A 174 -21.01 -25.97 13.20
C GLY A 174 -21.68 -24.96 14.12
N PRO A 175 -23.03 -24.91 14.13
CA PRO A 175 -23.78 -23.90 14.87
C PRO A 175 -23.80 -24.14 16.39
N ASN A 176 -23.55 -25.35 16.87
CA ASN A 176 -23.68 -25.67 18.29
C ASN A 176 -22.49 -25.15 19.12
N SER A 177 -22.64 -25.09 20.44
CA SER A 177 -21.57 -24.63 21.34
C SER A 177 -20.33 -25.50 21.28
N ASP A 178 -20.52 -26.81 21.05
CA ASP A 178 -19.50 -27.84 21.18
C ASP A 178 -18.91 -28.25 19.82
N ASP A 179 -19.35 -27.62 18.73
CA ASP A 179 -18.91 -27.88 17.36
C ASP A 179 -17.53 -27.25 17.10
N TRP A 180 -16.50 -27.76 17.77
CA TRP A 180 -15.11 -27.36 17.62
C TRP A 180 -14.26 -28.52 17.15
N GLU A 181 -13.43 -28.27 16.14
CA GLU A 181 -12.43 -29.22 15.68
C GLU A 181 -11.04 -28.59 15.77
N ILE A 182 -10.03 -29.39 16.14
CA ILE A 182 -8.63 -28.96 16.11
C ILE A 182 -8.12 -29.06 14.67
N GLY A 183 -7.44 -28.01 14.22
CA GLY A 183 -6.74 -27.99 12.94
C GLY A 183 -5.44 -27.22 13.00
N THR A 184 -4.72 -27.25 11.88
CA THR A 184 -3.46 -26.52 11.70
C THR A 184 -3.65 -25.41 10.68
N ILE A 185 -3.20 -24.21 11.01
CA ILE A 185 -3.21 -23.09 10.06
C ILE A 185 -2.23 -23.38 8.93
N THR A 186 -2.70 -23.22 7.71
CA THR A 186 -1.93 -23.50 6.48
C THR A 186 -1.62 -22.24 5.70
N GLN A 187 -2.46 -21.22 5.80
CA GLN A 187 -2.28 -19.95 5.12
C GLN A 187 -2.92 -18.80 5.93
N LEU A 188 -2.29 -17.63 5.90
CA LEU A 188 -2.83 -16.36 6.42
C LEU A 188 -3.43 -15.55 5.27
N ASN A 189 -4.45 -14.75 5.55
CA ASN A 189 -5.15 -13.93 4.55
C ASN A 189 -5.56 -14.77 3.31
N TYR A 190 -6.10 -15.96 3.55
CA TYR A 190 -6.52 -16.90 2.52
C TYR A 190 -7.63 -16.32 1.64
N LYS A 191 -7.51 -16.49 0.32
CA LYS A 191 -8.47 -15.95 -0.64
C LYS A 191 -8.65 -16.92 -1.81
N GLU A 192 -9.89 -17.25 -2.14
CA GLU A 192 -10.26 -17.95 -3.37
C GLU A 192 -10.35 -16.97 -4.55
N GLN A 193 -10.23 -17.49 -5.77
CA GLN A 193 -10.22 -16.67 -6.99
C GLN A 193 -11.46 -15.75 -7.11
N ASP A 194 -12.63 -16.27 -6.75
CA ASP A 194 -13.91 -15.56 -6.89
C ASP A 194 -14.31 -14.77 -5.63
N TRP A 195 -13.47 -14.76 -4.59
CA TRP A 195 -13.79 -14.05 -3.36
C TRP A 195 -13.54 -12.57 -3.47
N GLU A 196 -14.45 -11.82 -2.86
CA GLU A 196 -14.31 -10.38 -2.75
C GLU A 196 -13.24 -9.99 -1.71
N ASN A 197 -13.21 -10.68 -0.57
CA ASN A 197 -12.31 -10.43 0.56
C ASN A 197 -11.58 -11.73 0.98
N SER A 198 -10.41 -11.59 1.60
CA SER A 198 -9.68 -12.72 2.19
C SER A 198 -10.23 -13.10 3.56
N ALA A 199 -10.28 -14.39 3.86
CA ALA A 199 -10.43 -14.90 5.21
C ALA A 199 -9.10 -14.81 5.98
N PRO A 200 -9.11 -14.48 7.28
CA PRO A 200 -7.91 -14.50 8.13
C PRO A 200 -7.05 -15.76 8.00
N TYR A 201 -7.68 -16.95 7.99
CA TYR A 201 -6.95 -18.21 8.07
C TYR A 201 -7.54 -19.27 7.14
N GLN A 202 -6.68 -20.04 6.47
CA GLN A 202 -6.99 -21.37 5.96
C GLN A 202 -6.52 -22.40 6.99
N ILE A 203 -7.40 -23.34 7.34
CA ILE A 203 -7.11 -24.36 8.35
C ILE A 203 -7.30 -25.75 7.75
N LYS A 204 -6.32 -26.61 7.97
CA LYS A 204 -6.43 -28.05 7.69
C LYS A 204 -6.91 -28.77 8.93
N LEU A 205 -8.13 -29.30 8.86
CA LEU A 205 -8.67 -30.24 9.85
C LEU A 205 -8.22 -31.66 9.49
N LYS A 206 -8.65 -32.65 10.28
CA LYS A 206 -8.29 -34.06 10.07
C LYS A 206 -8.65 -34.56 8.67
N ASP A 207 -9.87 -34.27 8.21
CA ASP A 207 -10.43 -34.87 6.99
C ASP A 207 -10.82 -33.83 5.91
N LYS A 208 -10.61 -32.53 6.16
CA LYS A 208 -11.04 -31.44 5.24
C LYS A 208 -10.23 -30.16 5.42
N MET A 209 -10.28 -29.29 4.40
CA MET A 209 -9.82 -27.90 4.49
C MET A 209 -11.01 -27.01 4.81
N ILE A 210 -10.81 -26.04 5.71
CA ILE A 210 -11.78 -24.97 6.01
C ILE A 210 -11.06 -23.63 6.03
N PHE A 211 -11.83 -22.56 6.27
CA PHE A 211 -11.30 -21.24 6.56
C PHE A 211 -12.05 -20.64 7.75
N ALA A 212 -11.37 -19.78 8.51
CA ALA A 212 -11.99 -18.97 9.55
C ALA A 212 -12.36 -17.60 8.95
N PRO A 213 -13.65 -17.24 8.86
CA PRO A 213 -14.06 -15.97 8.24
C PRO A 213 -13.65 -14.73 9.04
N GLU A 214 -13.36 -14.87 10.32
CA GLU A 214 -12.93 -13.81 11.22
C GLU A 214 -11.91 -14.32 12.25
N ASP A 215 -11.06 -13.42 12.72
CA ASP A 215 -10.14 -13.70 13.82
C ASP A 215 -10.77 -13.30 15.16
N SER A 216 -11.70 -14.13 15.64
CA SER A 216 -12.41 -13.91 16.90
C SER A 216 -12.42 -15.17 17.75
N ASN A 217 -12.50 -15.02 19.08
CA ASN A 217 -12.63 -16.15 20.00
C ASN A 217 -13.89 -16.99 19.78
N HIS A 218 -14.88 -16.49 19.04
CA HIS A 218 -16.11 -17.22 18.71
C HIS A 218 -15.96 -18.16 17.50
N ILE A 219 -14.91 -17.96 16.70
CA ILE A 219 -14.64 -18.71 15.47
C ILE A 219 -13.35 -19.51 15.55
N ILE A 220 -12.30 -18.94 16.15
CA ILE A 220 -10.97 -19.54 16.22
C ILE A 220 -10.27 -19.15 17.54
N ARG A 221 -9.67 -20.14 18.20
CA ARG A 221 -8.98 -19.95 19.49
C ARG A 221 -7.79 -20.88 19.64
N GLU A 222 -6.96 -20.60 20.64
CA GLU A 222 -5.88 -21.50 21.05
C GLU A 222 -6.43 -22.86 21.47
N VAL A 223 -5.66 -23.92 21.21
CA VAL A 223 -6.00 -25.26 21.72
C VAL A 223 -5.94 -25.23 23.24
N SER A 224 -7.06 -25.59 23.87
CA SER A 224 -7.15 -25.72 25.31
C SER A 224 -6.15 -26.78 25.79
N LYS A 225 -5.30 -26.42 26.76
CA LYS A 225 -4.33 -27.34 27.39
C LYS A 225 -5.00 -28.44 28.20
#